data_AF-A0A378ABN4-F1
#
_entry.id   AF-A0A378ABN4-F1
#
_cell.length_a   1.000
_cell.length_b   1.000
_cell.length_c   1.000
_cell.angle_alpha   90.00
_cell.angle_beta   90.00
_cell.angle_gamma   90.00
#
_symmetry.space_group_name_H-M   'P 1'
#
loop_
_entity.id
_entity.type
_entity.pdbx_description
1 polymer ?
#
loop_
_entity_poly.entity_id
_entity_poly.type
_entity_poly.pdbx_seq_one_letter_code
_entity_poly.pdbx_strand_id
1 'polypeptide(L)'
;MALQDKLIDALGRFATTFNSYRYIMAIKSAFITLMPVIIVGAFSVLISNMVLDPKNGLASFSSLSFLAALKPITSALNYATLNFLNIGAVFLIGIELGGSTASKACFPACWR
;
A
#
# COMPACT_ATOMS: atom_id res chain seq x y z
N MET A 1 -30.45 2.32 -28.68
CA MET A 1 -29.16 2.51 -28.00
C MET A 1 -29.17 1.62 -26.77
N ALA A 2 -28.33 0.59 -26.79
CA ALA A 2 -28.39 -0.50 -25.84
C ALA A 2 -28.21 0.05 -24.41
N LEU A 3 -28.95 -0.51 -23.46
CA LEU A 3 -28.84 -0.15 -22.04
C LEU A 3 -27.38 -0.15 -21.57
N GLN A 4 -26.58 -1.07 -22.11
CA GLN A 4 -25.14 -1.17 -21.90
C GLN A 4 -24.38 0.12 -22.28
N ASP A 5 -24.67 0.73 -23.43
CA ASP A 5 -23.99 1.96 -23.87
C ASP A 5 -24.34 3.13 -22.93
N LYS A 6 -25.60 3.23 -22.52
CA LYS A 6 -26.04 4.23 -21.55
C LYS A 6 -25.42 4.03 -20.16
N LEU A 7 -25.22 2.79 -19.74
CA LEU A 7 -24.54 2.45 -18.49
C LEU A 7 -23.04 2.76 -18.56
N ILE A 8 -22.39 2.44 -19.67
CA ILE A 8 -20.98 2.75 -19.89
C ILE A 8 -20.78 4.27 -19.90
N ASP A 9 -21.65 5.03 -20.57
CA ASP A 9 -21.60 6.49 -20.57
C ASP A 9 -21.83 7.09 -19.17
N ALA A 10 -22.77 6.52 -18.41
CA ALA A 10 -23.03 6.95 -17.04
C ALA A 10 -21.85 6.65 -16.11
N LEU A 11 -21.26 5.45 -16.19
CA LEU A 11 -20.07 5.07 -15.43
C LEU A 11 -18.85 5.90 -15.85
N GLY A 12 -18.70 6.21 -17.13
CA GLY A 12 -17.63 7.06 -17.65
C GLY A 12 -17.69 8.47 -17.08
N ARG A 13 -18.88 9.10 -17.12
CA ARG A 13 -19.10 10.42 -16.50
C ARG A 13 -18.87 10.40 -15.00
N PHE A 14 -19.33 9.33 -14.32
CA PHE A 14 -19.10 9.14 -12.90
C PHE A 14 -17.61 9.00 -12.57
N ALA A 15 -16.87 8.18 -13.30
CA ALA A 15 -15.43 7.98 -13.11
C ALA A 15 -14.63 9.26 -13.32
N THR A 16 -15.01 10.06 -14.32
CA THR A 16 -14.36 11.35 -14.61
C THR A 16 -14.56 12.33 -13.46
N THR A 17 -15.78 12.36 -12.91
CA THR A 17 -16.12 13.18 -11.73
C THR A 17 -15.44 12.67 -10.45
N PHE A 18 -15.35 11.34 -10.29
CA PHE A 18 -14.69 10.73 -9.16
C PHE A 18 -13.18 11.02 -9.13
N ASN A 19 -12.54 11.05 -10.31
CA ASN A 19 -11.12 11.36 -10.45
C ASN A 19 -10.80 12.85 -10.25
N SER A 20 -11.74 13.75 -10.58
CA SER A 20 -11.54 15.19 -10.46
C SER A 20 -11.61 15.72 -9.02
N TYR A 21 -12.04 14.90 -8.05
CA TYR A 21 -12.01 15.29 -6.65
C TYR A 21 -10.58 15.35 -6.12
N ARG A 22 -10.17 16.54 -5.68
CA ARG A 22 -8.84 16.83 -5.11
C ARG A 22 -8.43 15.87 -3.98
N TYR A 23 -9.35 15.54 -3.08
CA TYR A 23 -9.08 14.62 -1.96
C TYR A 23 -8.83 13.19 -2.44
N ILE A 24 -9.61 12.69 -3.40
CA ILE A 24 -9.46 11.35 -3.97
C ILE A 24 -8.16 11.26 -4.77
N MET A 25 -7.81 12.31 -5.50
CA MET A 25 -6.55 12.40 -6.24
C MET A 25 -5.33 12.35 -5.32
N ALA A 26 -5.35 13.11 -4.21
CA ALA A 26 -4.27 13.11 -3.21
C ALA A 26 -4.10 11.73 -2.55
N ILE A 27 -5.20 11.07 -2.17
CA ILE A 27 -5.17 9.72 -1.62
C ILE A 27 -4.57 8.74 -2.63
N LYS A 28 -5.01 8.79 -3.90
CA LYS A 28 -4.49 7.89 -4.94
C LYS A 28 -2.97 8.05 -5.13
N SER A 29 -2.47 9.29 -5.15
CA SER A 29 -1.02 9.54 -5.30
C SER A 29 -0.21 9.01 -4.12
N ALA A 30 -0.70 9.22 -2.89
CA ALA A 30 -0.08 8.68 -1.68
C ALA A 30 -0.04 7.14 -1.67
N PHE A 31 -1.09 6.46 -2.15
CA PHE A 31 -1.08 4.99 -2.24
C PHE A 31 -0.14 4.46 -3.33
N ILE A 32 0.06 5.19 -4.43
CA ILE A 32 1.00 4.79 -5.50
C ILE A 32 2.44 4.80 -4.98
N THR A 33 2.81 5.83 -4.22
CA THR A 33 4.15 5.95 -3.63
C THR A 33 4.41 4.93 -2.51
N LEU A 34 3.35 4.41 -1.87
CA LEU A 34 3.43 3.34 -0.86
C LEU A 34 3.45 1.92 -1.44
N MET A 35 3.17 1.73 -2.74
CA MET A 35 3.22 0.41 -3.41
C MET A 35 4.48 -0.42 -3.09
N PRO A 36 5.72 0.10 -3.19
CA PRO A 36 6.91 -0.70 -2.91
C PRO A 36 6.94 -1.25 -1.48
N VAL A 37 6.49 -0.47 -0.49
CA VAL A 37 6.43 -0.90 0.91
C VAL A 37 5.40 -2.01 1.11
N ILE A 38 4.23 -1.87 0.48
CA ILE A 38 3.15 -2.88 0.51
C ILE A 38 3.64 -4.21 -0.09
N ILE A 39 4.34 -4.14 -1.23
CA ILE A 39 4.86 -5.32 -1.93
C ILE A 39 5.85 -6.07 -1.02
N VAL A 40 6.80 -5.37 -0.39
CA VAL A 40 7.78 -5.99 0.53
C VAL A 40 7.09 -6.64 1.75
N GLY A 41 6.09 -5.98 2.32
CA GLY A 41 5.28 -6.55 3.41
C GLY A 41 4.57 -7.84 3.02
N ALA A 42 3.96 -7.86 1.83
CA ALA A 42 3.27 -9.03 1.30
C ALA A 42 4.23 -10.21 1.07
N PHE A 43 5.45 -9.95 0.56
CA PHE A 43 6.47 -10.99 0.43
C PHE A 43 6.94 -11.55 1.77
N SER A 44 7.07 -10.72 2.81
CA SER A 44 7.40 -11.19 4.16
C SER A 44 6.34 -12.16 4.70
N VAL A 45 5.07 -11.83 4.52
CA VAL A 45 3.95 -12.70 4.95
C VAL A 45 3.93 -14.00 4.14
N LEU A 46 4.19 -13.93 2.84
CA LEU A 46 4.26 -15.11 1.98
C LEU A 46 5.41 -16.04 2.40
N ILE A 47 6.60 -15.50 2.64
CA ILE A 47 7.75 -16.27 3.15
C ILE A 47 7.41 -16.91 4.49
N SER A 48 6.73 -16.18 5.37
CA SER A 48 6.29 -16.71 6.68
C SER A 48 5.36 -17.91 6.57
N ASN A 49 4.46 -17.92 5.58
CA ASN A 49 3.43 -18.93 5.44
C ASN A 49 3.84 -20.11 4.53
N MET A 50 4.65 -19.88 3.49
CA MET A 50 5.11 -20.93 2.57
C MET A 50 6.46 -21.55 2.96
N VAL A 51 7.40 -20.75 3.46
CA VAL A 51 8.80 -21.19 3.65
C VAL A 51 9.08 -21.53 5.10
N LEU A 52 8.58 -20.72 6.05
CA LEU A 52 8.91 -20.82 7.48
C LEU A 52 7.89 -21.59 8.32
N ASP A 53 6.84 -22.17 7.72
CA ASP A 53 5.82 -22.91 8.49
C ASP A 53 6.26 -24.37 8.75
N PRO A 54 6.35 -24.81 10.02
CA PRO A 54 6.84 -26.14 10.38
C PRO A 54 5.82 -27.27 10.16
N LYS A 55 4.54 -26.97 9.87
CA LYS A 55 3.51 -28.01 9.60
C LYS A 55 3.17 -28.13 8.12
N ASN A 56 3.12 -27.02 7.38
CA ASN A 56 2.68 -27.01 5.98
C ASN A 56 3.70 -26.40 4.98
N GLY A 57 4.89 -25.98 5.44
CA GLY A 57 5.93 -25.35 4.62
C GLY A 57 7.25 -26.13 4.57
N LEU A 58 8.25 -25.56 3.88
CA LEU A 58 9.58 -26.18 3.68
C LEU A 58 10.33 -26.53 4.98
N ALA A 59 9.96 -25.93 6.12
CA ALA A 59 10.54 -26.20 7.43
C ALA A 59 10.14 -27.55 8.06
N SER A 60 9.28 -28.33 7.40
CA SER A 60 8.98 -29.72 7.79
C SER A 60 10.17 -30.68 7.54
N PHE A 61 11.12 -30.30 6.68
CA PHE A 61 12.36 -31.06 6.48
C PHE A 61 13.37 -30.81 7.61
N SER A 62 13.89 -31.91 8.20
CA SER A 62 14.83 -31.93 9.34
C SER A 62 16.08 -31.05 9.17
N SER A 63 16.52 -30.78 7.93
CA SER A 63 17.65 -29.90 7.59
C SER A 63 17.36 -28.39 7.69
N LEU A 64 16.09 -27.98 7.71
CA LEU A 64 15.66 -26.57 7.69
C LEU A 64 14.89 -26.14 8.96
N SER A 65 14.92 -26.93 10.03
CA SER A 65 14.29 -26.60 11.32
C SER A 65 14.71 -25.22 11.88
N PHE A 66 15.92 -24.74 11.51
CA PHE A 66 16.40 -23.39 11.83
C PHE A 66 15.47 -22.27 11.30
N LEU A 67 14.76 -22.48 10.20
CA LEU A 67 13.81 -21.50 9.64
C LEU A 67 12.60 -21.26 10.57
N ALA A 68 12.23 -22.24 11.41
CA ALA A 68 11.17 -22.04 12.41
C ALA A 68 11.56 -20.98 13.46
N ALA A 69 12.86 -20.79 13.71
CA ALA A 69 13.36 -19.76 14.61
C ALA A 69 13.28 -18.33 14.02
N LEU A 70 13.15 -18.20 12.69
CA LEU A 70 12.97 -16.90 12.00
C LEU A 70 11.49 -16.49 11.85
N LYS A 71 10.53 -17.36 12.16
CA LYS A 71 9.09 -17.05 12.18
C LYS A 71 8.70 -15.77 12.97
N PRO A 72 9.34 -15.41 14.11
CA PRO A 72 9.08 -14.13 14.77
C PRO A 72 9.53 -12.91 13.96
N ILE A 73 10.55 -13.04 13.10
CA ILE A 73 11.06 -11.94 12.27
C ILE A 73 10.02 -11.55 11.21
N THR A 74 9.40 -12.53 10.56
CA THR A 74 8.34 -12.27 9.57
C THR A 74 7.06 -11.72 10.21
N SER A 75 6.74 -12.13 11.43
CA SER A 75 5.64 -11.54 12.21
C SER A 75 5.93 -10.09 12.61
N ALA A 76 7.16 -9.80 13.05
CA ALA A 76 7.61 -8.44 13.35
C ALA A 76 7.61 -7.55 12.09
N LEU A 77 8.00 -8.10 10.93
CA LEU A 77 7.96 -7.39 9.63
C LEU A 77 6.54 -7.03 9.20
N ASN A 78 5.56 -7.93 9.39
CA ASN A 78 4.16 -7.62 9.07
C ASN A 78 3.63 -6.51 9.99
N TYR A 79 3.92 -6.59 11.29
CA TYR A 79 3.57 -5.54 12.24
C TYR A 79 4.23 -4.20 11.89
N ALA A 80 5.53 -4.20 11.59
CA ALA A 80 6.24 -3.01 11.16
C ALA A 80 5.62 -2.42 9.89
N THR A 81 5.32 -3.25 8.88
CA THR A 81 4.75 -2.79 7.61
C THR A 81 3.39 -2.13 7.82
N LEU A 82 2.50 -2.70 8.64
CA LEU A 82 1.20 -2.09 8.93
C LEU A 82 1.33 -0.74 9.63
N ASN A 83 2.26 -0.61 10.58
CA ASN A 83 2.51 0.65 11.28
C ASN A 83 3.14 1.72 10.36
N PHE A 84 4.11 1.33 9.53
CA PHE A 84 4.74 2.22 8.56
C PHE A 84 3.77 2.64 7.45
N LEU A 85 2.87 1.76 7.00
CA LEU A 85 1.83 2.11 6.04
C LEU A 85 0.84 3.12 6.62
N ASN A 86 0.43 2.94 7.88
CA ASN A 86 -0.52 3.86 8.52
C ASN A 86 0.07 5.27 8.67
N ILE A 87 1.27 5.39 9.26
CA ILE A 87 1.93 6.69 9.47
C ILE A 87 2.36 7.30 8.14
N GLY A 88 2.89 6.47 7.22
CA GLY A 88 3.31 6.90 5.88
C GLY A 88 2.14 7.41 5.04
N ALA A 89 0.99 6.73 5.06
CA ALA A 89 -0.20 7.17 4.34
C ALA A 89 -0.68 8.54 4.82
N VAL A 90 -0.80 8.76 6.13
CA VAL A 90 -1.26 10.05 6.67
C VAL A 90 -0.29 11.18 6.28
N PHE A 91 1.01 10.94 6.36
CA PHE A 91 2.03 11.94 6.01
C PHE A 91 2.01 12.28 4.52
N LEU A 92 1.96 11.28 3.64
CA LEU A 92 1.96 11.50 2.19
C LEU A 92 0.66 12.12 1.68
N ILE A 93 -0.50 11.72 2.23
CA ILE A 93 -1.78 12.35 1.91
C ILE A 93 -1.76 13.84 2.30
N GLY A 94 -1.17 14.17 3.45
CA GLY A 94 -1.01 15.56 3.90
C GLY A 94 -0.17 16.41 2.93
N ILE A 95 0.94 15.87 2.42
CA ILE A 95 1.81 16.56 1.45
C ILE A 95 1.10 16.76 0.11
N GLU A 96 0.44 15.71 -0.41
CA GLU A 96 -0.27 15.76 -1.71
C GLU A 96 -1.47 16.72 -1.67
N LEU A 97 -2.18 16.77 -0.53
CA LEU A 97 -3.27 17.72 -0.32
C LEU A 97 -2.76 19.16 -0.19
N GLY A 98 -1.61 19.34 0.47
CA GLY A 98 -0.93 20.63 0.62
C GLY A 98 -0.42 21.20 -0.71
N GLY A 99 0.14 20.35 -1.58
CA GLY A 99 0.59 20.74 -2.92
C GLY A 99 -0.53 21.18 -3.85
N SER A 100 -1.75 20.66 -3.64
CA SER A 100 -2.93 20.97 -4.45
C SER A 100 -3.71 22.22 -3.98
N THR A 101 -3.21 22.93 -2.95
CA THR A 101 -3.77 24.21 -2.49
C THR A 101 -2.75 25.31 -2.78
N ALA A 102 -3.13 26.33 -3.55
CA ALA A 102 -2.28 27.44 -4.00
C ALA A 102 -1.73 28.38 -2.87
N SER A 103 -1.61 27.91 -1.64
CA SER A 103 -0.88 28.56 -0.56
C SER A 103 0.17 27.61 -0.04
N LYS A 104 1.40 27.78 -0.56
CA LYS A 104 2.68 27.35 0.02
C LYS A 104 2.58 26.04 0.80
N ALA A 105 2.74 24.92 0.08
CA ALA A 105 3.27 23.69 0.65
C ALA A 105 4.68 23.98 1.20
N CYS A 106 4.75 24.60 2.37
CA CYS A 106 5.97 24.99 3.06
C CYS A 106 6.54 23.80 3.85
N PHE A 107 6.59 22.62 3.23
CA PHE A 107 7.29 21.40 3.66
C PHE A 107 7.08 20.39 2.52
N PRO A 108 7.96 20.35 1.48
CA PRO A 108 9.37 19.90 1.57
C PRO A 108 10.36 20.79 0.78
N ALA A 109 9.93 21.97 0.31
CA ALA A 109 10.75 22.88 -0.51
C ALA A 109 11.58 23.90 0.30
N CYS A 110 11.68 23.75 1.63
CA CYS A 110 12.58 24.55 2.49
C CYS A 110 13.94 23.86 2.68
N TRP A 111 14.38 23.12 1.66
CA TRP A 111 15.73 22.54 1.57
C TRP A 111 16.24 22.71 0.13
N ARG A 112 16.04 23.90 -0.43
CA ARG A 112 16.75 24.38 -1.61
C ARG A 112 16.95 25.87 -1.54
#